data_AF-A0A2N6C100-F1
#
_entry.id   AF-A0A2N6C100-F1
#
_cell.length_a   1.000
_cell.length_b   1.000
_cell.length_c   1.000
_cell.angle_alpha   90.00
_cell.angle_beta   90.00
_cell.angle_gamma   90.00
#
_symmetry.space_group_name_H-M   'P 1'
#
loop_
_entity.id
_entity.type
_entity.pdbx_description
1 polymer ?
#
loop_
_entity_poly.entity_id
_entity_poly.type
_entity_poly.pdbx_seq_one_letter_code
_entity_poly.pdbx_strand_id
1 'polypeptide(L)'
;MFGKMKFVGGLLFLTLLLVYACASKQGSGYVFPSIHPEELEPGRPICSDCHEENDRIVYARFNHTATFTDNHRLLAYQYEQACNMCHQQQFCDDCHGVRVDEKPSQKNKTSTFRRTPHRGDYLARHRIDGRVDPTSCFRCHGNPKTAETCAPCHG
;
A
#
# COMPACT_ATOMS: atom_id res chain seq x y z
N MET A 1 -29.72 49.75 -1.93
CA MET A 1 -28.81 48.72 -2.50
C MET A 1 -27.51 48.51 -1.71
N PHE A 2 -26.97 49.51 -1.00
CA PHE A 2 -25.68 49.39 -0.30
C PHE A 2 -25.62 48.43 0.91
N GLY A 3 -26.74 48.17 1.61
CA GLY A 3 -26.77 47.29 2.79
C GLY A 3 -26.62 45.79 2.47
N LYS A 4 -27.16 45.31 1.34
CA LYS A 4 -27.07 43.90 0.93
C LYS A 4 -25.64 43.51 0.54
N MET A 5 -24.88 44.44 -0.04
CA MET A 5 -23.51 44.20 -0.50
C MET A 5 -22.52 44.08 0.68
N LYS A 6 -22.74 44.84 1.76
CA LYS A 6 -21.97 44.71 3.01
C LYS A 6 -22.27 43.40 3.75
N PHE A 7 -23.52 42.93 3.70
CA PHE A 7 -23.94 41.67 4.33
C PHE A 7 -23.38 40.44 3.60
N VAL A 8 -23.40 40.45 2.26
CA VAL A 8 -22.80 39.39 1.42
C VAL A 8 -21.28 39.37 1.58
N GLY A 9 -20.62 40.52 1.62
CA GLY A 9 -19.17 40.61 1.88
C GLY A 9 -18.77 40.07 3.25
N GLY A 10 -19.54 40.40 4.30
CA GLY A 10 -19.30 39.88 5.65
C GLY A 10 -19.52 38.37 5.78
N LEU A 11 -20.55 37.83 5.12
CA LEU A 11 -20.81 36.38 5.10
C LEU A 11 -19.68 35.62 4.38
N LEU A 12 -19.20 36.15 3.25
CA LEU A 12 -18.12 35.55 2.48
C LEU A 12 -16.80 35.53 3.27
N PHE A 13 -16.50 36.63 3.98
CA PHE A 13 -15.31 36.73 4.84
C PHE A 13 -15.37 35.75 6.02
N LEU A 14 -16.54 35.58 6.63
CA LEU A 14 -16.75 34.61 7.70
C LEU A 14 -16.56 33.16 7.20
N THR A 15 -17.09 32.84 6.01
CA THR A 15 -16.89 31.51 5.40
C THR A 15 -15.42 31.24 5.07
N LEU A 16 -14.68 32.24 4.58
CA LEU A 16 -13.23 32.12 4.34
C LEU A 16 -12.45 31.90 5.63
N LEU A 17 -12.80 32.59 6.71
CA LEU A 17 -12.18 32.39 8.02
C LEU A 17 -12.46 31.00 8.59
N LEU A 18 -13.68 30.48 8.44
CA LEU A 18 -14.04 29.13 8.87
C LEU A 18 -13.28 28.06 8.09
N VAL A 19 -13.16 28.20 6.77
CA VAL A 19 -12.37 27.28 5.94
C VAL A 19 -10.88 27.32 6.31
N TYR A 20 -10.32 28.52 6.56
CA TYR A 20 -8.94 28.67 7.01
C TYR A 20 -8.68 28.03 8.39
N ALA A 21 -9.61 28.18 9.33
CA ALA A 21 -9.55 27.53 10.65
C ALA A 21 -9.62 26.00 10.55
N CYS A 22 -10.45 25.45 9.65
CA CYS A 22 -10.50 24.01 9.41
C CYS A 22 -9.22 23.49 8.75
N ALA A 23 -8.69 24.18 7.74
CA ALA A 23 -7.47 23.80 7.06
C ALA A 23 -6.24 23.84 7.99
N SER A 24 -6.16 24.85 8.87
CA SER A 24 -5.05 24.99 9.83
C SER A 24 -5.08 23.93 10.95
N LYS A 25 -6.26 23.42 11.33
CA LYS A 25 -6.39 22.32 12.30
C LYS A 25 -6.02 20.94 11.71
N GLN A 26 -6.00 20.81 10.39
CA GLN A 26 -5.70 19.55 9.70
C GLN A 26 -4.20 19.26 9.60
N GLY A 27 -3.34 20.19 10.02
CA GLY A 27 -1.90 20.18 9.73
C GLY A 27 -0.99 19.48 10.75
N SER A 28 -1.45 19.01 11.91
CA SER A 28 -0.57 18.30 12.85
C SER A 28 -0.59 16.78 12.63
N GLY A 29 -0.44 16.35 11.37
CA GLY A 29 -0.23 14.95 11.04
C GLY A 29 1.05 14.45 11.70
N TYR A 30 1.02 13.24 12.27
CA TYR A 30 2.24 12.60 12.74
C TYR A 30 3.15 12.35 11.53
N VAL A 31 4.37 12.91 11.56
CA VAL A 31 5.36 12.73 10.50
C VAL A 31 6.29 11.61 10.93
N PHE A 32 6.34 10.55 10.15
CA PHE A 32 7.30 9.47 10.36
C PHE A 32 8.72 9.96 10.07
N PRO A 33 9.72 9.59 10.90
CA PRO A 33 11.11 9.80 10.55
C PRO A 33 11.49 8.98 9.32
N SER A 34 12.60 9.33 8.66
CA SER A 34 13.09 8.57 7.50
C SER A 34 13.75 7.23 7.89
N ILE A 35 14.14 7.09 9.15
CA ILE A 35 14.73 5.88 9.74
C ILE A 35 14.14 5.66 11.13
N HIS A 36 14.17 4.42 11.61
CA HIS A 36 13.78 4.14 12.99
C HIS A 36 14.77 4.83 13.97
N PRO A 37 14.31 5.51 15.04
CA PRO A 37 15.20 6.26 15.94
C PRO A 37 16.16 5.40 16.76
N GLU A 38 15.70 4.20 17.12
CA GLU A 38 16.52 3.19 17.80
C GLU A 38 17.09 2.22 16.77
N GLU A 39 18.32 1.75 17.00
CA GLU A 39 18.91 0.70 16.18
C GLU A 39 18.10 -0.60 16.36
N LEU A 40 17.68 -1.21 15.25
CA LEU A 40 16.88 -2.42 15.27
C LEU A 40 17.77 -3.63 15.02
N GLU A 41 17.51 -4.72 15.74
CA GLU A 41 18.16 -5.99 15.47
C GLU A 41 17.98 -6.41 13.99
N PRO A 42 19.01 -6.98 13.34
CA PRO A 42 18.93 -7.41 11.95
C PRO A 42 17.76 -8.39 11.73
N GLY A 43 16.93 -8.12 10.72
CA GLY A 43 15.87 -9.03 10.30
C GLY A 43 14.51 -8.36 10.17
N ARG A 44 13.48 -8.99 10.77
CA ARG A 44 12.08 -8.56 10.71
C ARG A 44 11.57 -8.23 12.12
N PRO A 45 11.79 -7.00 12.60
CA PRO A 45 11.28 -6.59 13.90
C PRO A 45 9.75 -6.60 13.92
N ILE A 46 9.17 -6.92 15.08
CA ILE A 46 7.73 -6.90 15.32
C ILE A 46 7.40 -5.60 16.06
N CYS A 47 6.70 -4.69 15.41
CA CYS A 47 6.49 -3.34 15.93
C CYS A 47 5.76 -3.36 17.29
N SER A 48 4.82 -4.30 17.45
CA SER A 48 4.04 -4.47 18.68
C SER A 48 4.83 -5.01 19.87
N ASP A 49 6.09 -5.42 19.69
CA ASP A 49 6.93 -5.84 20.82
C ASP A 49 7.36 -4.64 21.68
N CYS A 50 7.41 -3.44 21.07
CA CYS A 50 7.79 -2.19 21.74
C CYS A 50 6.70 -1.10 21.70
N HIS A 51 5.78 -1.13 20.74
CA HIS A 51 4.73 -0.12 20.58
C HIS A 51 3.35 -0.61 21.04
N GLU A 52 2.67 0.18 21.88
CA GLU A 52 1.39 -0.15 22.50
C GLU A 52 0.18 0.33 21.66
N GLU A 53 -1.01 -0.22 21.93
CA GLU A 53 -2.24 0.14 21.19
C GLU A 53 -2.77 1.56 21.47
N ASN A 54 -2.27 2.23 22.53
CA ASN A 54 -2.63 3.61 22.85
C ASN A 54 -1.94 4.65 21.95
N ASP A 55 -1.02 4.20 21.09
CA ASP A 55 -0.39 5.04 20.09
C ASP A 55 -1.40 5.52 19.04
N ARG A 56 -1.11 6.68 18.44
CA ARG A 56 -1.90 7.21 17.30
C ARG A 56 -1.91 6.25 16.10
N ILE A 57 -0.96 5.33 16.05
CA ILE A 57 -0.74 4.36 15.00
C ILE A 57 -0.88 2.97 15.62
N VAL A 58 -1.70 2.12 15.00
CA VAL A 58 -1.87 0.73 15.45
C VAL A 58 -0.73 -0.11 14.88
N TYR A 59 0.43 -0.09 15.55
CA TYR A 59 1.67 -0.70 15.10
C TYR A 59 1.58 -2.21 14.84
N ALA A 60 0.69 -2.92 15.57
CA ALA A 60 0.42 -4.34 15.33
C ALA A 60 -0.02 -4.66 13.90
N ARG A 61 -0.56 -3.68 13.15
CA ARG A 61 -0.95 -3.87 11.75
C ARG A 61 0.25 -3.97 10.80
N PHE A 62 1.40 -3.42 11.18
CA PHE A 62 2.64 -3.45 10.40
C PHE A 62 3.41 -4.77 10.54
N ASN A 63 2.97 -5.65 11.44
CA ASN A 63 3.58 -6.95 11.63
C ASN A 63 3.46 -7.79 10.34
N HIS A 64 4.60 -8.28 9.84
CA HIS A 64 4.73 -9.07 8.62
C HIS A 64 4.19 -10.50 8.77
N THR A 65 2.91 -10.61 9.13
CA THR A 65 2.19 -11.89 9.22
C THR A 65 2.08 -12.56 7.86
N ALA A 66 1.69 -13.83 7.84
CA ALA A 66 1.48 -14.58 6.61
C ALA A 66 0.39 -13.99 5.69
N THR A 67 -0.48 -13.11 6.21
CA THR A 67 -1.58 -12.45 5.49
C THR A 67 -1.30 -10.99 5.19
N PHE A 68 -0.12 -10.47 5.54
CA PHE A 68 0.18 -9.03 5.45
C PHE A 68 -0.02 -8.48 4.03
N THR A 69 0.39 -9.24 3.02
CA THR A 69 0.20 -8.86 1.61
C THR A 69 -1.27 -8.63 1.23
N ASP A 70 -2.22 -9.24 1.93
CA ASP A 70 -3.64 -9.18 1.59
C ASP A 70 -4.27 -7.84 2.01
N ASN A 71 -3.71 -7.18 3.03
CA ASN A 71 -4.25 -5.93 3.60
C ASN A 71 -3.25 -4.76 3.64
N HIS A 72 -1.98 -4.96 3.26
CA HIS A 72 -0.95 -3.91 3.32
C HIS A 72 -1.32 -2.64 2.57
N ARG A 73 -2.15 -2.72 1.52
CA ARG A 73 -2.63 -1.56 0.75
C ARG A 73 -3.25 -0.47 1.64
N LEU A 74 -3.93 -0.87 2.72
CA LEU A 74 -4.59 0.07 3.63
C LEU A 74 -3.55 0.85 4.44
N LEU A 75 -2.45 0.18 4.81
CA LEU A 75 -1.34 0.79 5.53
C LEU A 75 -0.49 1.62 4.58
N ALA A 76 -0.16 1.12 3.40
CA ALA A 76 0.61 1.85 2.40
C ALA A 76 -0.10 3.17 2.01
N TYR A 77 -1.42 3.16 1.84
CA TYR A 77 -2.18 4.37 1.52
C TYR A 77 -2.09 5.45 2.61
N GLN A 78 -1.97 5.06 3.87
CA GLN A 78 -1.98 5.98 5.01
C GLN A 78 -0.57 6.32 5.53
N TYR A 79 0.36 5.38 5.42
CA TYR A 79 1.60 5.32 6.18
C TYR A 79 2.77 4.77 5.34
N GLU A 80 2.81 5.09 4.04
CA GLU A 80 3.90 4.70 3.13
C GLU A 80 5.30 4.96 3.71
N GLN A 81 5.47 6.10 4.39
CA GLN A 81 6.75 6.50 4.99
C GLN A 81 7.26 5.50 6.04
N ALA A 82 6.36 4.80 6.74
CA ALA A 82 6.75 3.75 7.68
C ALA A 82 7.37 2.54 6.97
N CYS A 83 6.88 2.21 5.77
CA CYS A 83 7.46 1.15 4.94
C CYS A 83 8.85 1.56 4.43
N ASN A 84 9.01 2.83 4.06
CA ASN A 84 10.22 3.39 3.48
C ASN A 84 11.42 3.46 4.44
N MET A 85 11.20 3.26 5.76
CA MET A 85 12.29 3.13 6.72
C MET A 85 13.10 1.84 6.53
N CYS A 86 12.48 0.78 5.99
CA CYS A 86 13.12 -0.52 5.81
C CYS A 86 13.15 -0.98 4.34
N HIS A 87 12.17 -0.57 3.55
CA HIS A 87 12.03 -0.97 2.15
C HIS A 87 12.35 0.19 1.21
N GLN A 88 13.06 -0.11 0.13
CA GLN A 88 13.27 0.85 -0.95
C GLN A 88 12.06 0.83 -1.90
N GLN A 89 11.84 1.91 -2.65
CA GLN A 89 10.75 2.00 -3.64
C GLN A 89 10.70 0.80 -4.60
N GLN A 90 11.86 0.28 -5.01
CA GLN A 90 11.96 -0.89 -5.88
C GLN A 90 11.24 -2.13 -5.32
N PHE A 91 11.14 -2.27 -3.99
CA PHE A 91 10.38 -3.35 -3.35
C PHE A 91 8.88 -3.23 -3.67
N CYS A 92 8.32 -2.02 -3.65
CA CYS A 92 6.95 -1.76 -4.04
C CYS A 92 6.75 -2.05 -5.53
N ASP A 93 7.73 -1.64 -6.35
CA ASP A 93 7.70 -1.79 -7.80
C ASP A 93 7.76 -3.26 -8.25
N ASP A 94 8.23 -4.19 -7.41
CA ASP A 94 8.22 -5.62 -7.72
C ASP A 94 6.80 -6.18 -7.95
N CYS A 95 5.78 -5.55 -7.37
CA CYS A 95 4.37 -5.91 -7.59
C CYS A 95 3.57 -4.79 -8.29
N HIS A 96 3.89 -3.53 -8.02
CA HIS A 96 3.16 -2.37 -8.55
C HIS A 96 3.77 -1.79 -9.83
N GLY A 97 4.98 -2.21 -10.20
CA GLY A 97 5.67 -1.77 -11.41
C GLY A 97 5.01 -2.35 -12.66
N VAL A 98 4.67 -1.47 -13.61
CA VAL A 98 4.03 -1.85 -14.88
C VAL A 98 5.05 -2.40 -15.89
N ARG A 99 6.35 -2.08 -15.70
CA ARG A 99 7.46 -2.56 -16.52
C ARG A 99 8.60 -2.91 -15.58
N VAL A 100 8.90 -4.19 -15.48
CA VAL A 100 10.02 -4.71 -14.69
C VAL A 100 11.05 -5.30 -15.64
N ASP A 101 12.34 -5.06 -15.36
CA ASP A 101 13.44 -5.49 -16.23
C ASP A 101 13.51 -7.02 -16.37
N GLU A 102 13.17 -7.73 -15.29
CA GLU A 102 13.13 -9.19 -15.23
C GLU A 102 11.73 -9.65 -14.83
N LYS A 103 11.22 -10.69 -15.49
CA LYS A 103 9.90 -11.25 -15.12
C LYS A 103 9.92 -11.68 -13.65
N PRO A 104 8.90 -11.38 -12.84
CA PRO A 104 8.91 -11.69 -11.41
C PRO A 104 9.13 -13.18 -11.08
N SER A 105 8.66 -14.10 -11.94
CA SER A 105 8.91 -15.54 -11.82
C SER A 105 10.39 -15.92 -12.00
N GLN A 106 11.15 -15.14 -12.76
CA GLN A 106 12.58 -15.31 -12.96
C GLN A 106 13.42 -14.56 -11.91
N LYS A 107 12.92 -13.45 -11.36
CA LYS A 107 13.53 -12.78 -10.21
C LYS A 107 13.47 -13.66 -8.95
N ASN A 108 12.35 -14.36 -8.75
CA ASN A 108 12.05 -15.13 -7.53
C ASN A 108 12.02 -16.65 -7.75
N LYS A 109 12.98 -17.22 -8.49
CA LYS A 109 12.98 -18.64 -8.91
C LYS A 109 12.94 -19.65 -7.74
N THR A 110 13.54 -19.30 -6.60
CA THR A 110 13.63 -20.18 -5.42
C THR A 110 12.67 -19.77 -4.30
N SER A 111 11.87 -18.73 -4.51
CA SER A 111 10.92 -18.25 -3.50
C SER A 111 9.84 -19.29 -3.24
N THR A 112 9.63 -19.62 -1.98
CA THR A 112 8.57 -20.52 -1.50
C THR A 112 7.42 -19.76 -0.85
N PHE A 113 7.41 -18.42 -0.93
CA PHE A 113 6.36 -17.60 -0.34
C PHE A 113 5.01 -17.93 -0.98
N ARG A 114 4.18 -18.65 -0.23
CA ARG A 114 2.94 -19.26 -0.75
C ARG A 114 1.89 -18.27 -1.22
N ARG A 115 2.01 -17.00 -0.82
CA ARG A 115 1.02 -15.94 -1.08
C ARG A 115 1.48 -14.87 -2.07
N THR A 116 2.64 -15.04 -2.72
CA THR A 116 3.02 -14.15 -3.82
C THR A 116 2.51 -14.74 -5.15
N PRO A 117 1.79 -13.95 -5.98
CA PRO A 117 1.30 -14.42 -7.27
C PRO A 117 2.42 -14.88 -8.22
N HIS A 118 3.59 -14.25 -8.11
CA HIS A 118 4.76 -14.59 -8.92
C HIS A 118 5.85 -15.22 -8.06
N ARG A 119 6.14 -16.48 -8.38
CA ARG A 119 7.12 -17.36 -7.74
C ARG A 119 7.65 -18.33 -8.77
N GLY A 120 8.80 -18.93 -8.50
CA GLY A 120 9.46 -19.82 -9.45
C GLY A 120 8.68 -21.08 -9.82
N ASP A 121 7.78 -21.57 -8.95
CA ASP A 121 6.98 -22.79 -9.15
C ASP A 121 5.55 -22.54 -9.65
N TYR A 122 5.24 -21.32 -10.14
CA TYR A 122 3.87 -20.93 -10.49
C TYR A 122 3.19 -21.91 -11.46
N LEU A 123 3.86 -22.40 -12.50
CA LEU A 123 3.25 -23.32 -13.47
C LEU A 123 2.73 -24.62 -12.82
N ALA A 124 3.44 -25.16 -11.83
CA ALA A 124 3.01 -26.36 -11.12
C ALA A 124 1.78 -26.11 -10.22
N ARG A 125 1.56 -24.86 -9.81
CA ARG A 125 0.50 -24.47 -8.87
C ARG A 125 -0.64 -23.68 -9.49
N HIS A 126 -0.48 -23.23 -10.74
CA HIS A 126 -1.43 -22.42 -11.47
C HIS A 126 -2.87 -22.97 -11.40
N ARG A 127 -3.07 -24.28 -11.59
CA ARG A 127 -4.42 -24.89 -11.50
C ARG A 127 -5.07 -24.77 -10.12
N ILE A 128 -4.25 -24.73 -9.06
CA ILE A 128 -4.72 -24.65 -7.68
C ILE A 128 -5.05 -23.19 -7.39
N ASP A 129 -4.10 -22.29 -7.61
CA ASP A 129 -4.25 -20.87 -7.30
C ASP A 129 -5.38 -20.24 -8.15
N GLY A 130 -5.45 -20.57 -9.45
CA GLY A 130 -6.53 -20.14 -10.34
C GLY A 130 -7.90 -20.76 -10.03
N ARG A 131 -7.96 -21.86 -9.27
CA ARG A 131 -9.23 -22.40 -8.75
C ARG A 131 -9.64 -21.72 -7.45
N VAL A 132 -8.67 -21.36 -6.60
CA VAL A 132 -8.92 -20.72 -5.30
C VAL A 132 -9.32 -19.26 -5.49
N ASP A 133 -8.52 -18.49 -6.25
CA ASP A 133 -8.80 -17.09 -6.55
C ASP A 133 -8.16 -16.67 -7.90
N PRO A 134 -8.88 -16.87 -9.02
CA PRO A 134 -8.39 -16.42 -10.32
C PRO A 134 -8.37 -14.88 -10.44
N THR A 135 -9.16 -14.17 -9.63
CA THR A 135 -9.27 -12.70 -9.73
C THR A 135 -8.01 -11.98 -9.29
N SER A 136 -7.21 -12.61 -8.42
CA SER A 136 -5.89 -12.14 -8.01
C SER A 136 -4.97 -11.86 -9.21
N CYS A 137 -5.06 -12.66 -10.27
CA CYS A 137 -4.24 -12.52 -11.48
C CYS A 137 -4.77 -11.41 -12.41
N PHE A 138 -6.08 -11.30 -12.54
CA PHE A 138 -6.75 -10.41 -13.49
C PHE A 138 -6.56 -8.93 -13.18
N ARG A 139 -6.28 -8.59 -11.91
CA ARG A 139 -5.98 -7.21 -11.50
C ARG A 139 -4.77 -6.63 -12.23
N CYS A 140 -3.79 -7.47 -12.57
CA CYS A 140 -2.57 -7.04 -13.25
C CYS A 140 -2.50 -7.53 -14.70
N HIS A 141 -2.97 -8.76 -14.97
CA HIS A 141 -2.88 -9.37 -16.30
C HIS A 141 -4.12 -9.10 -17.17
N GLY A 142 -5.25 -8.67 -16.59
CA GLY A 142 -6.50 -8.45 -17.33
C GLY A 142 -7.26 -9.75 -17.61
N ASN A 143 -8.07 -9.72 -18.67
CA ASN A 143 -8.99 -10.82 -19.01
C ASN A 143 -8.21 -12.04 -19.54
N PRO A 144 -8.41 -13.25 -19.00
CA PRO A 144 -7.67 -14.44 -19.41
C PRO A 144 -7.85 -14.82 -20.88
N LYS A 145 -8.94 -14.37 -21.53
CA LYS A 145 -9.21 -14.60 -22.96
C LYS A 145 -8.44 -13.67 -23.91
N THR A 146 -7.87 -12.60 -23.39
CA THR A 146 -7.22 -11.58 -24.23
C THR A 146 -5.83 -11.19 -23.74
N ALA A 147 -5.49 -11.52 -22.50
CA ALA A 147 -4.19 -11.25 -21.92
C ALA A 147 -3.12 -12.13 -22.58
N GLU A 148 -2.00 -11.52 -23.02
CA GLU A 148 -0.90 -12.21 -23.71
C GLU A 148 -0.37 -13.44 -22.92
N THR A 149 -0.36 -13.35 -21.59
CA THR A 149 0.13 -14.40 -20.70
C THR A 149 -0.87 -15.54 -20.47
N CYS A 150 -2.16 -15.35 -20.76
CA CYS A 150 -3.23 -16.30 -20.47
C CYS A 150 -3.91 -16.85 -21.72
N ALA A 151 -4.12 -16.00 -22.73
CA ALA A 151 -4.82 -16.32 -23.98
C ALA A 151 -4.27 -17.58 -24.69
N PRO A 152 -2.95 -17.86 -24.71
CA PRO A 152 -2.42 -19.08 -25.32
C PRO A 152 -3.04 -20.39 -24.78
N CYS A 153 -3.54 -20.39 -23.54
CA CYS A 153 -4.19 -21.55 -22.91
C CYS A 153 -5.69 -21.34 -22.65
N HIS A 154 -6.16 -20.09 -22.57
CA HIS A 154 -7.51 -19.74 -22.13
C HIS A 154 -8.40 -19.09 -23.21
N GLY A 155 -7.86 -18.84 -24.41
CA GLY A 155 -8.61 -18.49 -25.61
C GLY A 155 -8.77 -17.01 -25.82
#